data_AF-A0A1C2AHV5-F1
#
_entry.id   AF-A0A1C2AHV5-F1
#
_cell.length_a   1.000
_cell.length_b   1.000
_cell.length_c   1.000
_cell.angle_alpha   90.00
_cell.angle_beta   90.00
_cell.angle_gamma   90.00
#
_symmetry.space_group_name_H-M   'P 1'
#
loop_
_entity.id
_entity.type
_entity.pdbx_description
1 polymer ?
#
loop_
_entity_poly.entity_id
_entity_poly.type
_entity_poly.pdbx_seq_one_letter_code
_entity_poly.pdbx_strand_id
1 'polypeptide(L)'
;MIGILGGMGTQAGLDFCDKLAKLNRGKLDQKYPMFVLYNKSNTPRRAENLKQYKNVLKELIAGCQMLEKNKCKFIVMPCNTAHYWHEDIQKKISVPFLSMPKEVYLNTKKKFKKNSTIGLLCTEATLDTKIYHKYFEKNYNLISPSERLQKSSVNTAIKYVKKGKVKDAEKALRPAVKFLMKKKCKKIILGCTELPIAIFSYKSFKKAKDSKLFIDPNLLLAQVCMKKYKNLK
;
A
#
# COMPACT_ATOMS: atom_id res chain seq x y z
N MET A 1 -0.30 15.04 15.24
CA MET A 1 -1.42 14.35 14.58
C MET A 1 -0.94 13.71 13.29
N ILE A 2 -1.47 12.55 12.90
CA ILE A 2 -1.17 11.84 11.65
C ILE A 2 -2.14 12.33 10.56
N GLY A 3 -1.65 12.76 9.41
CA GLY A 3 -2.49 13.06 8.25
C GLY A 3 -2.59 11.88 7.30
N ILE A 4 -3.80 11.43 6.97
CA ILE A 4 -4.05 10.29 6.08
C ILE A 4 -4.77 10.80 4.84
N LEU A 5 -4.07 10.87 3.70
CA LEU A 5 -4.67 11.21 2.41
C LEU A 5 -5.27 9.95 1.76
N GLY A 6 -6.56 9.71 1.99
CA GLY A 6 -7.31 8.55 1.50
C GLY A 6 -8.11 8.81 0.22
N GLY A 7 -9.02 7.90 -0.13
CA GLY A 7 -9.89 8.02 -1.31
C GLY A 7 -9.37 7.32 -2.57
N MET A 8 -8.25 6.60 -2.49
CA MET A 8 -7.59 5.99 -3.65
C MET A 8 -7.30 4.48 -3.50
N GLY A 9 -8.25 3.66 -3.04
CA GLY A 9 -9.69 3.90 -2.85
C GLY A 9 -10.12 4.18 -1.40
N THR A 10 -11.39 4.50 -1.20
CA THR A 10 -11.98 4.78 0.12
C THR A 10 -11.73 3.65 1.12
N GLN A 11 -11.97 2.40 0.71
CA GLN A 11 -11.77 1.23 1.57
C GLN A 11 -10.32 1.05 2.03
N ALA A 12 -9.34 1.45 1.23
CA ALA A 12 -7.93 1.38 1.61
C ALA A 12 -7.58 2.38 2.73
N GLY A 13 -8.19 3.57 2.68
CA GLY A 13 -8.08 4.57 3.75
C GLY A 13 -8.70 4.10 5.06
N LEU A 14 -9.88 3.50 4.98
CA LEU A 14 -10.57 2.95 6.15
C LEU A 14 -9.83 1.75 6.75
N ASP A 15 -9.35 0.82 5.92
CA ASP A 15 -8.51 -0.31 6.34
C ASP A 15 -7.22 0.17 7.04
N PHE A 16 -6.62 1.26 6.56
CA PHE A 16 -5.47 1.87 7.23
C PHE A 16 -5.82 2.38 8.64
N CYS A 17 -6.97 3.04 8.80
CA CYS A 17 -7.46 3.53 10.09
C CYS A 17 -7.76 2.37 11.05
N ASP A 18 -8.41 1.32 10.57
CA ASP A 18 -8.66 0.09 11.34
C ASP A 18 -7.35 -0.58 11.79
N LYS A 19 -6.32 -0.61 10.93
CA LYS A 19 -4.98 -1.11 11.29
C LYS A 19 -4.31 -0.25 12.37
N LEU A 20 -4.43 1.08 12.30
CA LEU A 20 -3.95 1.97 13.37
C LEU A 20 -4.65 1.69 14.71
N ALA A 21 -5.98 1.52 14.68
CA ALA A 21 -6.75 1.18 15.87
C ALA A 21 -6.33 -0.19 16.44
N LYS A 22 -6.24 -1.23 15.59
CA LYS A 22 -5.83 -2.59 16.00
C LYS A 22 -4.42 -2.63 16.61
N LEU A 23 -3.48 -1.83 16.11
CA LEU A 23 -2.14 -1.70 16.69
C LEU A 23 -2.12 -1.08 18.10
N ASN A 24 -3.23 -0.47 18.52
CA ASN A 24 -3.40 0.16 19.83
C ASN A 24 -4.54 -0.49 20.65
N ARG A 25 -5.07 -1.63 20.22
CA ARG A 25 -6.17 -2.34 20.88
C ARG A 25 -5.84 -2.61 22.35
N GLY A 26 -6.85 -2.43 23.21
CA GLY A 26 -6.75 -2.68 24.65
C GLY A 26 -6.13 -1.54 25.46
N LYS A 27 -5.76 -0.43 24.83
CA LYS A 27 -5.37 0.79 25.53
C LYS A 27 -6.60 1.65 25.84
N LEU A 28 -6.44 2.58 26.78
CA LEU A 28 -7.38 3.68 26.97
C LEU A 28 -7.47 4.56 25.71
N ASP A 29 -8.65 5.12 25.44
CA ASP A 29 -8.91 5.92 24.25
C ASP A 29 -7.94 7.10 24.08
N GLN A 30 -7.56 7.76 25.18
CA GLN A 30 -6.61 8.89 25.20
C GLN A 30 -5.18 8.48 24.79
N LYS A 31 -4.89 7.17 24.72
CA LYS A 31 -3.60 6.63 24.27
C LYS A 31 -3.59 6.27 22.78
N TYR A 32 -4.73 6.33 22.09
CA TYR A 32 -4.78 6.15 20.64
C TYR A 32 -4.12 7.34 19.92
N PRO A 33 -3.57 7.13 18.71
CA PRO A 33 -3.00 8.22 17.94
C PRO A 33 -4.10 9.17 17.46
N MET A 34 -3.88 10.48 17.55
CA MET A 34 -4.73 11.44 16.86
C MET A 34 -4.39 11.43 15.37
N PHE A 35 -5.41 11.28 14.51
CA PHE A 35 -5.27 11.31 13.07
C PHE A 35 -6.44 12.01 12.38
N VAL A 36 -6.20 12.55 11.18
CA VAL A 36 -7.25 13.00 10.25
C VAL A 36 -7.20 12.12 9.01
N LEU A 37 -8.34 11.52 8.66
CA LEU A 37 -8.53 10.92 7.35
C LEU A 37 -9.22 11.92 6.44
N TYR A 38 -8.51 12.38 5.40
CA TYR A 38 -9.15 13.08 4.29
C TYR A 38 -9.44 12.08 3.17
N ASN A 39 -10.69 11.62 3.08
CA ASN A 39 -11.12 10.72 2.01
C ASN A 39 -11.37 11.49 0.70
N LYS A 40 -10.30 11.77 -0.04
CA LYS A 40 -10.36 12.54 -1.30
C LYS A 40 -10.71 11.65 -2.50
N SER A 41 -11.90 11.05 -2.47
CA SER A 41 -12.36 10.06 -3.46
C SER A 41 -12.58 10.63 -4.87
N ASN A 42 -12.70 11.95 -5.01
CA ASN A 42 -12.79 12.64 -6.30
C ASN A 42 -11.44 12.81 -7.02
N THR A 43 -10.35 12.29 -6.46
CA THR A 43 -9.02 12.31 -7.12
C THR A 43 -9.06 11.47 -8.41
N PRO A 44 -8.60 12.00 -9.57
CA PRO A 44 -8.62 11.28 -10.83
C PRO A 44 -7.95 9.89 -10.77
N ARG A 45 -8.42 8.97 -11.61
CA ARG A 45 -7.93 7.59 -11.62
C ARG A 45 -6.48 7.54 -12.06
N ARG A 46 -5.59 7.08 -11.18
CA ARG A 46 -4.13 7.08 -11.39
C ARG A 46 -3.71 6.31 -12.65
N ALA A 47 -4.29 5.13 -12.88
CA ALA A 47 -3.95 4.28 -14.01
C ALA A 47 -4.30 4.92 -15.37
N GLU A 48 -5.40 5.67 -15.45
CA GLU A 48 -5.85 6.34 -16.68
C GLU A 48 -5.13 7.68 -16.91
N ASN A 49 -4.55 8.25 -15.85
CA ASN A 49 -3.97 9.58 -15.86
C ASN A 49 -2.44 9.57 -15.72
N LEU A 50 -1.77 8.46 -16.04
CA LEU A 50 -0.29 8.44 -16.09
C LEU A 50 0.25 9.46 -17.10
N LYS A 51 -0.43 9.61 -18.25
CA LYS A 51 -0.10 10.62 -19.28
C LYS A 51 -0.58 12.03 -18.88
N GLN A 52 -1.66 12.13 -18.09
CA GLN A 52 -2.19 13.39 -17.57
C GLN A 52 -1.64 13.66 -16.16
N TYR A 53 -0.31 13.62 -16.05
CA TYR A 53 0.42 13.65 -14.77
C TYR A 53 -0.03 14.79 -13.84
N LYS A 54 -0.23 15.99 -14.40
CA LYS A 54 -0.59 17.20 -13.65
C LYS A 54 -1.97 17.13 -13.01
N ASN A 55 -2.94 16.44 -13.62
CA ASN A 55 -4.32 16.37 -13.13
C ASN A 55 -4.40 15.63 -11.79
N VAL A 56 -3.69 14.50 -11.68
CA VAL A 56 -3.60 13.76 -10.42
C VAL A 56 -2.74 14.53 -9.42
N LEU A 57 -1.58 15.05 -9.85
CA LEU A 57 -0.64 15.74 -8.96
C LEU A 57 -1.31 16.92 -8.23
N LYS A 58 -2.06 17.76 -8.96
CA LYS A 58 -2.76 18.92 -8.40
C LYS A 58 -3.70 18.53 -7.26
N GLU A 59 -4.51 17.49 -7.48
CA GLU A 59 -5.47 17.01 -6.49
C GLU A 59 -4.79 16.37 -5.27
N LEU A 60 -3.68 15.66 -5.48
CA LEU A 60 -2.89 15.10 -4.38
C LEU A 60 -2.23 16.19 -3.53
N ILE A 61 -1.65 17.22 -4.15
CA ILE A 61 -1.06 18.37 -3.45
C ILE A 61 -2.13 19.08 -2.62
N ALA A 62 -3.29 19.38 -3.21
CA ALA A 62 -4.38 20.03 -2.50
C ALA A 62 -4.83 19.21 -1.27
N GLY A 63 -4.90 17.87 -1.42
CA GLY A 63 -5.19 16.97 -0.31
C GLY A 63 -4.14 17.00 0.80
N CYS A 64 -2.86 17.00 0.45
CA CYS A 64 -1.79 17.09 1.44
C CYS A 64 -1.75 18.45 2.16
N GLN A 65 -1.94 19.54 1.42
CA GLN A 65 -1.98 20.89 1.99
C GLN A 65 -3.17 21.09 2.94
N MET A 66 -4.32 20.47 2.65
CA MET A 66 -5.45 20.45 3.59
C MET A 66 -5.06 19.79 4.92
N LEU A 67 -4.37 18.64 4.88
CA LEU A 67 -3.93 17.94 6.09
C LEU A 67 -2.88 18.75 6.87
N GLU A 68 -1.96 19.40 6.16
CA GLU A 68 -0.97 20.31 6.73
C GLU A 68 -1.61 21.50 7.45
N LYS A 69 -2.59 22.17 6.80
CA LYS A 69 -3.39 23.25 7.41
C LYS A 69 -4.11 22.78 8.68
N ASN A 70 -4.51 21.52 8.74
CA ASN A 70 -5.09 20.87 9.92
C ASN A 70 -4.04 20.39 10.95
N LYS A 71 -2.83 20.95 10.93
CA LYS A 71 -1.76 20.72 11.91
C LYS A 71 -1.29 19.25 11.99
N CYS A 72 -1.49 18.47 10.92
CA CYS A 72 -0.88 17.14 10.80
C CYS A 72 0.64 17.29 10.76
N LYS A 73 1.36 16.49 11.55
CA LYS A 73 2.83 16.59 11.69
C LYS A 73 3.60 15.78 10.66
N PHE A 74 2.91 14.85 9.99
CA PHE A 74 3.38 14.11 8.84
C PHE A 74 2.18 13.51 8.12
N ILE A 75 2.37 13.17 6.85
CA ILE A 75 1.32 12.65 5.98
C ILE A 75 1.66 11.23 5.52
N VAL A 76 0.63 10.42 5.36
CA VAL A 76 0.66 9.11 4.72
C VAL A 76 -0.46 8.97 3.70
N MET A 77 -0.25 8.11 2.70
CA MET A 77 -1.21 7.88 1.63
C MET A 77 -1.37 6.38 1.41
N PRO A 78 -2.49 5.76 1.83
CA PRO A 78 -2.76 4.33 1.63
C PRO A 78 -3.13 4.03 0.16
N CYS A 79 -2.20 4.27 -0.76
CA CYS A 79 -2.31 3.95 -2.18
C CYS A 79 -0.92 3.78 -2.80
N ASN A 80 -0.59 2.59 -3.30
CA ASN A 80 0.71 2.33 -3.90
C ASN A 80 0.95 3.15 -5.17
N THR A 81 0.03 3.11 -6.13
CA THR A 81 0.19 3.79 -7.43
C THR A 81 0.32 5.30 -7.29
N ALA A 82 -0.34 5.92 -6.30
CA ALA A 82 -0.25 7.36 -6.10
C ALA A 82 1.15 7.81 -5.63
N HIS A 83 2.03 6.89 -5.19
CA HIS A 83 3.42 7.22 -4.88
C HIS A 83 4.28 7.48 -6.12
N TYR A 84 3.75 7.32 -7.34
CA TYR A 84 4.38 7.86 -8.54
C TYR A 84 4.63 9.37 -8.41
N TRP A 85 3.72 10.10 -7.77
CA TRP A 85 3.79 11.54 -7.53
C TRP A 85 4.49 11.93 -6.23
N HIS A 86 5.07 10.99 -5.49
CA HIS A 86 5.54 11.22 -4.11
C HIS A 86 6.57 12.36 -3.99
N GLU A 87 7.55 12.41 -4.88
CA GLU A 87 8.65 13.38 -4.83
C GLU A 87 8.14 14.80 -5.12
N ASP A 88 7.24 14.97 -6.09
CA ASP A 88 6.69 16.27 -6.42
C ASP A 88 5.69 16.78 -5.38
N ILE A 89 4.95 15.87 -4.74
CA ILE A 89 4.11 16.24 -3.59
C ILE A 89 4.98 16.72 -2.43
N GLN A 90 6.08 16.00 -2.11
CA GLN A 90 6.97 16.37 -1.01
C GLN A 90 7.61 17.75 -1.22
N LYS A 91 7.90 18.16 -2.46
CA LYS A 91 8.41 19.52 -2.78
C LYS A 91 7.39 20.64 -2.55
N LYS A 92 6.11 20.31 -2.38
CA LYS A 92 4.99 21.27 -2.32
C LYS A 92 4.33 21.36 -0.94
N ILE A 93 4.85 20.62 0.04
CA ILE A 93 4.41 20.64 1.43
C ILE A 93 5.62 20.72 2.35
N SER A 94 5.44 21.27 3.55
CA SER A 94 6.51 21.42 4.56
C SER A 94 6.63 20.21 5.49
N VAL A 95 5.53 19.47 5.70
CA VAL A 95 5.54 18.30 6.58
C VAL A 95 6.08 17.04 5.89
N PRO A 96 6.71 16.10 6.63
CA PRO A 96 7.19 14.85 6.04
C PRO A 96 6.06 14.02 5.42
N PHE A 97 6.23 13.59 4.17
CA PHE A 97 5.37 12.65 3.48
C PHE A 97 6.01 11.26 3.41
N LEU A 98 5.46 10.30 4.16
CA LEU A 98 6.04 8.95 4.20
C LEU A 98 5.75 8.18 2.90
N SER A 99 6.80 7.57 2.35
CA SER A 99 6.71 6.78 1.13
C SER A 99 6.47 5.31 1.45
N MET A 100 5.26 4.80 1.18
CA MET A 100 4.89 3.41 1.41
C MET A 100 5.86 2.40 0.73
N PRO A 101 6.21 2.55 -0.57
CA PRO A 101 7.14 1.61 -1.22
C PRO A 101 8.55 1.66 -0.62
N LYS A 102 9.02 2.86 -0.19
CA LYS A 102 10.30 3.02 0.50
C LYS A 102 10.30 2.29 1.84
N GLU A 103 9.24 2.43 2.63
CA GLU A 103 9.13 1.75 3.93
C GLU A 103 9.07 0.22 3.77
N VAL A 104 8.39 -0.27 2.73
CA VAL A 104 8.39 -1.70 2.36
C VAL A 104 9.80 -2.18 2.01
N TYR A 105 10.55 -1.40 1.23
CA TYR A 105 11.96 -1.69 0.93
C TYR A 105 12.82 -1.72 2.19
N LEU A 106 12.75 -0.69 3.04
CA LEU A 106 13.53 -0.61 4.27
C LEU A 106 13.23 -1.78 5.23
N ASN A 107 11.96 -2.21 5.32
CA ASN A 107 11.59 -3.40 6.10
C ASN A 107 12.18 -4.68 5.51
N THR A 108 12.15 -4.82 4.19
CA THR A 108 12.74 -5.96 3.47
C THR A 108 14.25 -6.00 3.69
N LYS A 109 14.93 -4.86 3.55
CA LYS A 109 16.38 -4.68 3.75
C LYS A 109 16.86 -5.17 5.11
N LYS A 110 16.08 -4.91 6.17
CA LYS A 110 16.41 -5.34 7.53
C LYS A 110 16.24 -6.84 7.78
N LYS A 111 15.47 -7.54 6.95
CA LYS A 111 15.04 -8.92 7.20
C LYS A 111 15.62 -9.95 6.24
N PHE A 112 16.02 -9.54 5.04
CA PHE A 112 16.41 -10.45 3.97
C PHE A 112 17.74 -10.06 3.35
N LYS A 113 18.58 -11.08 3.10
CA LYS A 113 19.86 -10.93 2.42
C LYS A 113 19.68 -10.38 1.01
N LYS A 114 20.69 -9.65 0.51
CA LYS A 114 20.76 -9.22 -0.90
C LYS A 114 20.58 -10.43 -1.84
N ASN A 115 20.09 -10.18 -3.05
CA ASN A 115 19.78 -11.15 -4.09
C ASN A 115 18.64 -12.13 -3.75
N SER A 116 17.96 -11.97 -2.60
CA SER A 116 16.75 -12.73 -2.31
C SER A 116 15.65 -12.41 -3.33
N THR A 117 14.89 -13.42 -3.73
CA THR A 117 13.71 -13.25 -4.59
C THR A 117 12.54 -12.69 -3.80
N ILE A 118 11.97 -11.56 -4.24
CA ILE A 118 10.80 -10.91 -3.65
C ILE A 118 9.70 -10.85 -4.70
N GLY A 119 8.52 -11.34 -4.37
CA GLY A 119 7.35 -11.28 -5.24
C GLY A 119 6.64 -9.94 -5.11
N LEU A 120 6.05 -9.44 -6.19
CA LEU A 120 5.23 -8.24 -6.22
C LEU A 120 3.91 -8.51 -6.92
N LEU A 121 2.81 -8.35 -6.19
CA LEU A 121 1.44 -8.30 -6.72
C LEU A 121 0.95 -6.86 -6.63
N CYS A 122 0.67 -6.21 -7.75
CA CYS A 122 0.20 -4.83 -7.78
C CYS A 122 -0.64 -4.56 -9.04
N THR A 123 -1.08 -3.32 -9.24
CA THR A 123 -1.76 -2.93 -10.49
C THR A 123 -0.75 -2.81 -11.63
N GLU A 124 -1.17 -2.96 -12.88
CA GLU A 124 -0.34 -2.67 -14.07
C GLU A 124 0.30 -1.27 -13.99
N ALA A 125 -0.49 -0.25 -13.68
CA ALA A 125 0.04 1.10 -13.50
C ALA A 125 1.18 1.21 -12.46
N THR A 126 1.25 0.32 -11.46
CA THR A 126 2.34 0.29 -10.47
C THR A 126 3.58 -0.41 -11.03
N LEU A 127 3.41 -1.40 -11.91
CA LEU A 127 4.48 -2.02 -12.68
C LEU A 127 5.07 -1.03 -13.68
N ASP A 128 4.22 -0.40 -14.48
CA ASP A 128 4.59 0.53 -15.57
C ASP A 128 5.39 1.73 -15.05
N THR A 129 4.96 2.29 -13.91
CA THR A 129 5.63 3.43 -13.25
C THR A 129 6.89 3.03 -12.47
N LYS A 130 7.21 1.74 -12.38
CA LYS A 130 8.42 1.23 -11.72
C LYS A 130 8.59 1.68 -10.25
N ILE A 131 7.49 1.98 -9.55
CA ILE A 131 7.49 2.55 -8.19
C ILE A 131 8.24 1.68 -7.17
N TYR A 132 8.09 0.36 -7.27
CA TYR A 132 8.81 -0.59 -6.41
C TYR A 132 10.19 -0.92 -6.97
N HIS A 133 10.29 -1.08 -8.29
CA HIS A 133 11.52 -1.41 -9.01
C HIS A 133 12.68 -0.46 -8.64
N LYS A 134 12.41 0.85 -8.57
CA LYS A 134 13.42 1.86 -8.20
C LYS A 134 14.12 1.62 -6.84
N TYR A 135 13.46 0.94 -5.91
CA TYR A 135 14.02 0.60 -4.60
C TYR A 135 14.64 -0.80 -4.57
N PHE A 136 14.01 -1.78 -5.25
CA PHE A 136 14.30 -3.20 -5.06
C PHE A 136 15.33 -3.76 -6.03
N GLU A 137 15.32 -3.37 -7.31
CA GLU A 137 16.11 -4.04 -8.37
C GLU A 137 17.62 -4.06 -8.08
N LYS A 138 18.15 -3.05 -7.38
CA LYS A 138 19.59 -3.00 -7.02
C LYS A 138 20.02 -4.05 -5.98
N ASN A 139 19.09 -4.58 -5.18
CA ASN A 139 19.44 -5.45 -4.04
C ASN A 139 18.66 -6.77 -4.02
N TYR A 140 17.61 -6.90 -4.82
CA TYR A 140 16.69 -8.02 -4.79
C TYR A 140 16.25 -8.41 -6.20
N ASN A 141 16.00 -9.70 -6.39
CA ASN A 141 15.33 -10.18 -7.58
C ASN A 141 13.82 -9.97 -7.40
N LEU A 142 13.31 -8.84 -7.88
CA LEU A 142 11.89 -8.49 -7.80
C LEU A 142 11.14 -9.17 -8.95
N ILE A 143 10.18 -10.04 -8.63
CA ILE A 143 9.42 -10.81 -9.62
C ILE A 143 7.94 -10.49 -9.51
N SER A 144 7.31 -10.25 -10.66
CA SER A 144 5.86 -10.14 -10.81
C SER A 144 5.30 -11.24 -11.73
N PRO A 145 3.99 -11.52 -11.66
CA PRO A 145 3.32 -12.40 -12.62
C PRO A 145 3.56 -11.96 -14.07
N SER A 146 3.52 -12.92 -15.01
CA SER A 146 3.50 -12.60 -16.45
C SER A 146 2.26 -11.78 -16.81
N GLU A 147 2.28 -11.08 -17.94
CA GLU A 147 1.16 -10.22 -18.37
C GLU A 147 -0.19 -10.96 -18.41
N ARG A 148 -0.21 -12.17 -18.98
CA ARG A 148 -1.42 -13.02 -19.00
C ARG A 148 -1.92 -13.32 -17.59
N LEU A 149 -1.02 -13.61 -16.65
CA LEU A 149 -1.38 -13.94 -15.27
C LEU A 149 -1.77 -12.69 -14.48
N GLN A 150 -1.13 -11.55 -14.74
CA GLN A 150 -1.47 -10.25 -14.20
C GLN A 150 -2.93 -9.89 -14.54
N LYS A 151 -3.32 -10.01 -15.81
CA LYS A 151 -4.68 -9.71 -16.27
C LYS A 151 -5.71 -10.70 -15.73
N SER A 152 -5.47 -12.00 -15.90
CA SER A 152 -6.45 -13.04 -15.53
C SER A 152 -6.59 -13.25 -14.02
N SER A 153 -5.55 -12.99 -13.23
CA SER A 153 -5.53 -13.27 -11.79
C SER A 153 -5.53 -11.99 -10.95
N VAL A 154 -4.48 -11.16 -11.04
CA VAL A 154 -4.27 -10.03 -10.12
C VAL A 154 -5.29 -8.92 -10.36
N ASN A 155 -5.45 -8.48 -11.61
CA ASN A 155 -6.41 -7.43 -11.97
C ASN A 155 -7.85 -7.87 -11.71
N THR A 156 -8.19 -9.12 -12.05
CA THR A 156 -9.49 -9.73 -11.74
C THR A 156 -9.78 -9.70 -10.25
N ALA A 157 -8.82 -10.08 -9.40
CA ALA A 157 -8.98 -10.04 -7.95
C ALA A 157 -9.23 -8.61 -7.44
N ILE A 158 -8.43 -7.63 -7.89
CA ILE A 158 -8.61 -6.22 -7.53
C ILE A 158 -10.01 -5.72 -7.94
N LYS A 159 -10.47 -6.06 -9.15
CA LYS A 159 -11.81 -5.72 -9.64
C LYS A 159 -12.90 -6.33 -8.76
N TYR A 160 -12.77 -7.60 -8.36
CA TYR A 160 -13.73 -8.26 -7.49
C TYR A 160 -13.80 -7.63 -6.09
N VAL A 161 -12.66 -7.28 -5.48
CA VAL A 161 -12.65 -6.56 -4.19
C VAL A 161 -13.40 -5.23 -4.31
N LYS A 162 -13.15 -4.46 -5.37
CA LYS A 162 -13.85 -3.18 -5.62
C LYS A 162 -15.36 -3.34 -5.80
N LYS A 163 -15.82 -4.50 -6.25
CA LYS A 163 -17.25 -4.86 -6.38
C LYS A 163 -17.83 -5.50 -5.11
N GLY A 164 -17.08 -5.59 -4.02
CA GLY A 164 -17.49 -6.30 -2.80
C GLY A 164 -17.51 -7.83 -2.92
N LYS A 165 -17.05 -8.40 -4.05
CA LYS A 165 -17.02 -9.85 -4.31
C LYS A 165 -15.76 -10.50 -3.76
N VAL A 166 -15.58 -10.41 -2.44
CA VAL A 166 -14.32 -10.75 -1.78
C VAL A 166 -13.95 -12.25 -1.92
N LYS A 167 -14.94 -13.16 -1.88
CA LYS A 167 -14.71 -14.60 -2.08
C LYS A 167 -14.18 -14.91 -3.49
N ASP A 168 -14.71 -14.23 -4.50
CA ASP A 168 -14.28 -14.39 -5.89
C ASP A 168 -12.90 -13.79 -6.11
N ALA A 169 -12.59 -12.67 -5.43
CA ALA A 169 -11.28 -12.06 -5.46
C ALA A 169 -10.19 -13.02 -4.93
N GLU A 170 -10.46 -13.69 -3.82
CA GLU A 170 -9.55 -14.67 -3.24
C GLU A 170 -9.24 -15.80 -4.23
N LYS A 171 -10.29 -16.40 -4.81
CA LYS A 171 -10.15 -17.49 -5.80
C LYS A 171 -9.36 -17.03 -7.02
N ALA A 172 -9.68 -15.85 -7.54
CA ALA A 172 -9.02 -15.26 -8.70
C ALA A 172 -7.53 -15.00 -8.45
N LEU A 173 -7.11 -14.70 -7.22
CA LEU A 173 -5.71 -14.36 -6.90
C LEU A 173 -4.80 -15.58 -6.71
N ARG A 174 -5.37 -16.77 -6.43
CA ARG A 174 -4.61 -18.00 -6.16
C ARG A 174 -3.57 -18.36 -7.24
N PRO A 175 -3.85 -18.27 -8.55
CA PRO A 175 -2.87 -18.58 -9.58
C PRO A 175 -1.60 -17.70 -9.51
N ALA A 176 -1.76 -16.39 -9.30
CA ALA A 176 -0.63 -15.47 -9.15
C ALA A 176 0.21 -15.76 -7.89
N VAL A 177 -0.44 -16.06 -6.76
CA VAL A 177 0.27 -16.45 -5.53
C VAL A 177 1.05 -17.76 -5.74
N LYS A 178 0.41 -18.79 -6.32
CA LYS A 178 1.06 -20.07 -6.62
C LYS A 178 2.27 -19.89 -7.54
N PHE A 179 2.17 -19.04 -8.55
CA PHE A 179 3.30 -18.70 -9.42
C PHE A 179 4.49 -18.13 -8.63
N LEU A 180 4.25 -17.14 -7.75
CA LEU A 180 5.31 -16.53 -6.94
C LEU A 180 5.91 -17.51 -5.92
N MET A 181 5.10 -18.41 -5.36
CA MET A 181 5.58 -19.50 -4.52
C MET A 181 6.50 -20.47 -5.28
N LYS A 182 6.14 -20.85 -6.51
CA LYS A 182 6.98 -21.68 -7.39
C LYS A 182 8.32 -20.99 -7.72
N LYS A 183 8.34 -19.66 -7.80
CA LYS A 183 9.57 -18.85 -7.95
C LYS A 183 10.38 -18.72 -6.65
N LYS A 184 10.00 -19.42 -5.58
CA LYS A 184 10.68 -19.42 -4.27
C LYS A 184 10.85 -18.01 -3.67
N CYS A 185 9.86 -17.14 -3.89
CA CYS A 185 9.87 -15.79 -3.30
C CYS A 185 9.93 -15.89 -1.76
N LYS A 186 10.86 -15.16 -1.13
CA LYS A 186 10.96 -15.09 0.34
C LYS A 186 9.79 -14.36 0.97
N LYS A 187 9.27 -13.35 0.26
CA LYS A 187 8.07 -12.60 0.59
C LYS A 187 7.34 -12.18 -0.67
N ILE A 188 6.04 -11.94 -0.55
CA ILE A 188 5.21 -11.36 -1.60
C ILE A 188 4.65 -10.03 -1.09
N ILE A 189 4.99 -8.94 -1.78
CA ILE A 189 4.48 -7.59 -1.51
C ILE A 189 3.08 -7.46 -2.12
N LEU A 190 2.12 -7.05 -1.29
CA LEU A 190 0.76 -6.72 -1.69
C LEU A 190 0.67 -5.24 -2.11
N GLY A 191 1.32 -4.91 -3.23
CA GLY A 191 1.47 -3.57 -3.80
C GLY A 191 0.18 -2.94 -4.37
N CYS A 192 -0.99 -3.42 -3.95
CA CYS A 192 -2.29 -2.78 -4.15
C CYS A 192 -3.11 -3.03 -2.88
N THR A 193 -3.72 -1.98 -2.32
CA THR A 193 -4.38 -1.99 -1.02
C THR A 193 -5.64 -2.87 -0.95
N GLU A 194 -6.16 -3.27 -2.10
CA GLU A 194 -7.24 -4.23 -2.25
C GLU A 194 -6.78 -5.68 -2.10
N LEU A 195 -5.50 -5.98 -2.35
CA LEU A 195 -4.98 -7.35 -2.29
C LEU A 195 -4.93 -7.93 -0.87
N PRO A 196 -4.56 -7.18 0.20
CA PRO A 196 -4.74 -7.64 1.58
C PRO A 196 -6.18 -8.05 1.89
N ILE A 197 -7.17 -7.33 1.36
CA ILE A 197 -8.59 -7.67 1.54
C ILE A 197 -8.89 -9.00 0.84
N ALA A 198 -8.41 -9.21 -0.39
CA ALA A 198 -8.61 -10.48 -1.09
C ALA A 198 -7.97 -11.67 -0.37
N ILE A 199 -6.81 -11.48 0.28
CA ILE A 199 -6.06 -12.56 0.93
C ILE A 199 -6.56 -12.86 2.35
N PHE A 200 -6.79 -11.84 3.17
CA PHE A 200 -6.98 -12.02 4.62
C PHE A 200 -8.44 -12.11 5.07
N SER A 201 -9.39 -11.75 4.21
CA SER A 201 -10.82 -11.86 4.48
C SER A 201 -11.34 -13.30 4.48
N TYR A 202 -10.65 -14.22 3.80
CA TYR A 202 -11.10 -15.61 3.65
C TYR A 202 -10.22 -16.60 4.41
N LYS A 203 -10.85 -17.57 5.08
CA LYS A 203 -10.18 -18.54 5.97
C LYS A 203 -9.16 -19.45 5.26
N SER A 204 -9.17 -19.55 3.93
CA SER A 204 -8.31 -20.45 3.15
C SER A 204 -6.81 -20.21 3.35
N PHE A 205 -6.38 -18.96 3.53
CA PHE A 205 -4.98 -18.58 3.76
C PHE A 205 -4.59 -18.45 5.24
N LYS A 206 -5.54 -18.68 6.17
CA LYS A 206 -5.29 -18.58 7.63
C LYS A 206 -4.47 -19.75 8.20
N LYS A 207 -4.00 -20.71 7.39
CA LYS A 207 -2.90 -21.57 7.84
C LYS A 207 -1.67 -20.67 8.03
N ALA A 208 -1.26 -20.46 9.28
CA ALA A 208 -0.31 -19.46 9.76
C ALA A 208 1.06 -19.41 9.04
N LYS A 209 1.39 -20.39 8.20
CA LYS A 209 2.58 -20.38 7.35
C LYS A 209 2.45 -19.42 6.16
N ASP A 210 1.27 -19.30 5.54
CA ASP A 210 1.09 -18.48 4.34
C ASP A 210 0.85 -17.00 4.66
N SER A 211 0.26 -16.68 5.81
CA SER A 211 0.16 -15.27 6.26
C SER A 211 1.54 -14.64 6.48
N LYS A 212 2.52 -15.45 6.90
CA LYS A 212 3.92 -15.05 7.00
C LYS A 212 4.59 -14.90 5.62
N LEU A 213 3.99 -15.27 4.50
CA LEU A 213 4.58 -15.04 3.18
C LEU A 213 4.38 -13.60 2.71
N PHE A 214 3.30 -12.95 3.14
CA PHE A 214 2.92 -11.65 2.60
C PHE A 214 3.53 -10.48 3.38
N ILE A 215 3.78 -9.39 2.66
CA ILE A 215 3.98 -8.06 3.21
C ILE A 215 2.75 -7.25 2.82
N ASP A 216 2.00 -6.81 3.81
CA ASP A 216 0.91 -5.84 3.66
C ASP A 216 1.50 -4.43 3.83
N PRO A 217 1.63 -3.65 2.73
CA PRO A 217 2.20 -2.30 2.82
C PRO A 217 1.39 -1.35 3.69
N ASN A 218 0.07 -1.54 3.78
CA ASN A 218 -0.81 -0.69 4.59
C ASN A 218 -0.56 -0.92 6.09
N LEU A 219 -0.47 -2.20 6.50
CA LEU A 219 -0.14 -2.56 7.88
C LEU A 219 1.27 -2.13 8.26
N LEU A 220 2.24 -2.36 7.37
CA LEU A 220 3.61 -1.93 7.61
C LEU A 220 3.70 -0.40 7.76
N LEU A 221 3.03 0.35 6.88
CA LEU A 221 3.00 1.80 6.96
C LEU A 221 2.35 2.26 8.27
N ALA A 222 1.27 1.61 8.73
CA ALA A 222 0.64 1.92 10.02
C ALA A 222 1.62 1.70 11.20
N GLN A 223 2.41 0.62 11.16
CA GLN A 223 3.46 0.37 12.16
C GLN A 223 4.55 1.45 12.15
N VAL A 224 4.98 1.88 10.95
CA VAL A 224 5.95 2.99 10.81
C VAL A 224 5.36 4.29 11.34
N CYS A 225 4.09 4.58 11.05
CA CYS A 225 3.38 5.75 11.58
C CYS A 225 3.36 5.75 13.10
N MET A 226 3.07 4.61 13.73
CA MET A 226 3.06 4.52 15.19
C MET A 226 4.44 4.77 15.80
N LYS A 227 5.51 4.29 15.16
CA LYS A 227 6.88 4.61 15.60
C LYS A 227 7.17 6.10 15.48
N LYS A 228 6.86 6.70 14.33
CA LYS A 228 7.06 8.13 14.11
C LYS A 228 6.22 8.98 15.07
N TYR A 229 4.96 8.60 15.30
CA TYR A 229 4.04 9.31 16.18
C TYR A 229 4.51 9.33 17.64
N LYS A 230 5.10 8.22 18.12
CA LYS A 230 5.68 8.17 19.47
C LYS A 230 6.86 9.14 19.64
N ASN A 231 7.64 9.35 18.58
CA ASN A 231 8.78 10.28 18.60
C ASN A 231 8.37 11.75 18.41
N LEU A 232 7.07 12.04 18.26
CA LEU A 232 6.55 13.42 18.22
C LEU A 232 6.07 13.90 19.60
N LYS A 233 5.97 12.99 20.57
CA LYS A 233 5.67 13.29 21.97
C LYS A 233 6.97 13.47 22.71
#